data_AF-A0A0R1UJD6-F1
#
_entry.id   AF-A0A0R1UJD6-F1
#
_cell.length_a   1.000
_cell.length_b   1.000
_cell.length_c   1.000
_cell.angle_alpha   90.00
_cell.angle_beta   90.00
_cell.angle_gamma   90.00
#
_symmetry.space_group_name_H-M   'P 1'
#
loop_
_entity.id
_entity.type
_entity.pdbx_description
1 polymer ?
#
loop_
_entity_poly.entity_id
_entity_poly.type
_entity_poly.pdbx_seq_one_letter_code
_entity_poly.pdbx_strand_id
1 'polypeptide(L)' 'MKNNIFRPKVYYYNTNANRNDKRFTSTLKKLNITSVPDFLVIKNGKVVKTYTGLDEFRKVKSLLE' A
#
# COMPACT_ATOMS: atom_id res chain seq x y z
N MET A 1 3.51 -3.15 -36.71
CA MET A 1 4.11 -3.37 -35.37
C MET A 1 3.06 -3.02 -34.33
N LYS A 2 2.65 -3.96 -33.46
CA LYS A 2 1.74 -3.64 -32.35
C LYS A 2 2.57 -2.99 -31.25
N ASN A 3 2.33 -1.71 -30.96
CA ASN A 3 2.91 -1.03 -29.82
C ASN A 3 2.36 -1.68 -28.54
N ASN A 4 3.11 -2.61 -27.96
CA ASN A 4 2.81 -3.14 -26.63
C ASN A 4 3.12 -2.06 -25.60
N ILE A 5 2.18 -1.15 -25.40
CA ILE A 5 2.22 -0.18 -24.31
C ILE A 5 2.10 -0.98 -23.01
N PHE A 6 3.22 -1.11 -22.29
CA PHE A 6 3.21 -1.69 -20.96
C PHE A 6 2.35 -0.82 -20.04
N ARG A 7 1.18 -1.34 -19.66
CA ARG A 7 0.34 -0.75 -18.62
C ARG A 7 0.60 -1.51 -17.32
N PRO A 8 1.25 -0.91 -16.32
CA PRO A 8 1.44 -1.58 -15.04
C PRO A 8 0.07 -1.98 -14.47
N LYS A 9 -0.10 -3.26 -14.15
CA LYS A 9 -1.28 -3.73 -13.40
C LYS A 9 -1.08 -3.35 -11.95
N VAL A 10 -1.93 -2.45 -11.45
CA VAL A 10 -1.98 -2.10 -10.03
C VAL A 10 -3.12 -2.89 -9.38
N TYR A 11 -2.83 -3.53 -8.24
CA TYR A 11 -3.83 -4.25 -7.44
C TYR A 11 -4.06 -3.50 -6.13
N TYR A 12 -5.32 -3.34 -5.75
CA TYR A 12 -5.72 -2.73 -4.49
C TYR A 12 -6.13 -3.80 -3.49
N TYR A 13 -5.60 -3.71 -2.26
CA TYR A 13 -5.96 -4.58 -1.16
C TYR A 13 -6.16 -3.74 0.10
N ASN A 14 -7.37 -3.76 0.64
CA ASN A 14 -7.70 -3.14 1.92
C ASN A 14 -7.71 -4.23 3.02
N THR A 15 -7.18 -3.89 4.19
CA THR A 15 -7.28 -4.76 5.35
C THR A 15 -7.52 -3.93 6.61
N ASN A 16 -8.36 -4.42 7.51
CA ASN A 16 -8.59 -3.78 8.79
C ASN A 16 -7.41 -4.00 9.72
N ALA A 17 -6.85 -2.91 10.24
CA ALA A 17 -5.75 -2.98 11.20
C ALA A 17 -6.23 -3.39 12.60
N ASN A 18 -6.76 -4.61 12.73
CA ASN A 18 -7.21 -5.14 14.00
C ASN A 18 -6.00 -5.46 14.89
N ARG A 19 -5.69 -4.55 15.82
CA ARG A 19 -4.56 -4.69 16.76
C ARG A 19 -4.75 -5.82 17.78
N ASN A 20 -5.97 -6.36 17.92
CA ASN A 20 -6.24 -7.48 18.81
C ASN A 20 -5.82 -8.84 18.22
N ASP A 21 -5.60 -8.91 16.90
CA ASP A 21 -5.03 -10.09 16.27
C ASP A 21 -3.50 -10.07 16.39
N LYS A 22 -2.93 -11.02 17.14
CA LYS A 22 -1.48 -11.15 17.37
C LYS A 22 -0.68 -11.33 16.07
N ARG A 23 -1.20 -12.07 15.09
CA ARG A 23 -0.54 -12.28 13.79
C ARG A 23 -0.53 -10.98 13.01
N PHE A 24 -1.64 -10.27 13.02
CA PHE A 24 -1.79 -9.01 12.32
C PHE A 24 -0.91 -7.90 12.91
N THR A 25 -0.84 -7.80 14.24
CA THR A 25 0.04 -6.84 14.94
C THR A 25 1.52 -7.09 14.65
N SER A 26 1.96 -8.34 14.49
CA SER A 26 3.33 -8.66 14.06
C SER A 26 3.61 -8.15 12.64
N THR A 27 2.66 -8.34 11.71
CA THR A 27 2.75 -7.81 10.35
C THR A 27 2.82 -6.28 10.33
N LEU A 28 1.97 -5.60 11.09
CA LEU A 28 2.00 -4.12 11.19
C LEU A 28 3.36 -3.61 11.68
N LYS A 29 3.94 -4.24 12.71
CA LYS A 29 5.28 -3.91 13.20
C LYS A 29 6.37 -4.11 12.14
N LYS A 30 6.34 -5.24 11.42
CA LYS A 30 7.30 -5.54 10.34
C LYS A 30 7.24 -4.52 9.19
N LEU A 31 6.05 -3.98 8.93
CA LEU A 31 5.81 -2.95 7.91
C LEU A 31 5.98 -1.53 8.45
N ASN A 32 6.35 -1.37 9.72
CA ASN A 32 6.50 -0.09 10.41
C ASN A 32 5.24 0.80 10.40
N ILE A 33 4.06 0.17 10.42
CA ILE A 33 2.75 0.87 10.45
C ILE A 33 2.39 1.17 11.91
N THR A 34 2.39 2.45 12.27
CA THR A 34 2.13 2.93 13.64
C THR A 34 0.75 3.57 13.81
N SER A 35 0.14 4.04 12.72
CA SER A 35 -1.19 4.66 12.65
C SER A 35 -1.98 4.12 11.46
N VAL A 36 -3.30 4.36 11.47
CA VAL A 36 -4.17 4.11 10.31
C VAL A 36 -5.01 5.34 10.00
N PRO A 37 -5.36 5.58 8.73
CA PRO A 37 -4.99 4.78 7.56
C PRO A 37 -3.52 4.99 7.14
N ASP A 38 -2.90 3.93 6.64
CA ASP A 38 -1.59 3.94 5.98
C ASP A 38 -1.73 3.25 4.62
N PHE A 39 -1.16 3.83 3.57
CA PHE A 39 -1.16 3.29 2.22
C PHE A 39 0.26 2.92 1.80
N LEU A 40 0.47 1.63 1.54
CA LEU A 40 1.79 1.10 1.18
C LEU A 40 1.82 0.79 -0.32
N VAL A 41 2.84 1.29 -1.01
CA VAL A 41 3.15 0.92 -2.38
C VAL A 41 4.17 -0.21 -2.36
N ILE A 42 3.78 -1.37 -2.86
CA ILE A 42 4.63 -2.57 -2.92
C ILE A 42 5.02 -2.84 -4.37
N LYS A 43 6.32 -2.95 -4.63
CA LYS A 43 6.88 -3.30 -5.94
C LYS A 43 7.92 -4.41 -5.76
N ASN A 44 7.80 -5.49 -6.53
CA ASN A 44 8.70 -6.65 -6.46
C ASN A 44 8.86 -7.19 -5.03
N GLY A 45 7.76 -7.28 -4.28
CA GLY A 45 7.75 -7.79 -2.90
C GLY A 45 8.32 -6.84 -1.83
N LYS A 46 8.73 -5.62 -2.20
CA LYS A 46 9.28 -4.63 -1.27
C LYS A 46 8.38 -3.41 -1.17
N VAL A 47 8.27 -2.85 0.04
CA VAL A 47 7.62 -1.54 0.26
C VAL A 47 8.54 -0.47 -0.31
N VAL A 48 8.09 0.24 -1.33
CA VAL A 48 8.86 1.32 -1.98
C VAL A 48 8.40 2.70 -1.56
N LYS A 49 7.19 2.82 -1.01
CA LYS A 49 6.66 4.08 -0.46
C LYS A 49 5.55 3.80 0.53
N THR A 50 5.45 4.64 1.56
CA THR A 50 4.36 4.66 2.53
C THR A 50 3.78 6.07 2.55
N TYR A 51 2.46 6.17 2.58
CA TYR A 51 1.72 7.40 2.75
C TYR A 51 0.86 7.27 4.00
N THR A 52 1.03 8.19 4.94
CA THR A 52 0.39 8.10 6.26
C THR A 52 -0.71 9.13 6.42
N GLY A 53 -1.89 8.66 6.84
CA GLY A 53 -3.07 9.49 7.01
C GLY A 53 -3.83 9.78 5.71
N LEU A 54 -4.98 10.42 5.85
CA LEU A 54 -5.89 10.71 4.74
C LEU A 54 -5.38 11.83 3.83
N ASP A 55 -4.66 12.81 4.36
CA ASP A 55 -4.16 13.96 3.59
C ASP A 55 -3.18 13.55 2.48
N GLU A 56 -2.46 12.45 2.71
CA GLU A 56 -1.51 11.91 1.74
C GLU A 56 -2.16 11.00 0.68
N PHE A 57 -3.41 10.57 0.88
CA PHE A 57 -4.11 9.67 -0.05
C PHE A 57 -4.23 10.26 -1.46
N ARG A 58 -4.38 11.58 -1.59
CA ARG A 58 -4.43 12.24 -2.91
C ARG A 58 -3.18 11.98 -3.74
N LYS A 59 -2.01 11.77 -3.10
CA LYS A 59 -0.74 11.41 -3.76
C LYS A 59 -0.71 9.95 -4.22
N VAL A 60 -1.55 9.09 -3.63
CA VAL A 60 -1.71 7.68 -4.02
C VAL A 60 -2.59 7.58 -5.26
N LYS A 61 -3.64 8.40 -5.38
CA LYS A 61 -4.57 8.36 -6.52
C LYS A 61 -3.85 8.47 -7.87
N SER A 62 -2.86 9.36 -8.00
CA SER A 62 -2.07 9.52 -9.23
C SER A 62 -1.16 8.33 -9.56
N LEU A 63 -0.98 7.37 -8.65
CA LEU A 63 -0.25 6.12 -8.91
C LEU A 63 -1.17 4.99 -9.40
N LEU A 64 -2.49 5.18 -9.29
CA LEU A 64 -3.51 4.21 -9.66
C LEU A 64 -4.12 4.49 -11.06
N GLU A 65 -3.91 5.71 -11.58
CA GLU A 65 -4.39 6.23 -12.88
C GLU A 65 -3.22 6.35 -13.87
#